data_AF-B9R9K5-F1
#
_entry.id   AF-B9R9K5-F1
#
_cell.length_a   1.000
_cell.length_b   1.000
_cell.length_c   1.000
_cell.angle_alpha   90.00
_cell.angle_beta   90.00
_cell.angle_gamma   90.00
#
_symmetry.space_group_name_H-M   'P 1'
#
loop_
_entity.id
_entity.type
_entity.pdbx_description
1 polymer ?
#
loop_
_entity_poly.entity_id
_entity_poly.type
_entity_poly.pdbx_seq_one_letter_code
_entity_poly.pdbx_strand_id
1 'polypeptide(L)'
;MSADNNNKNDHGINTPSLITNDKKKMMHRDIERQRRQEMATLHASLRSLLPLEYIKGKRSISDHMNEAVNYIKHLRKRIEELDTKRDELKQQMNIRDIPSGSSGGSSGDCSPSSGVLIRPCLGGIEISFSSNLREKGQGFTLSRVLQVLLEAEISVVNCVSTNVNKRVLHTIQTEVKDPACLNLSELQQKLTSLVP
;
A
#
# COMPACT_ATOMS: atom_id res chain seq x y z
N MET A 1 105.31 -9.60 1.75
CA MET A 1 104.58 -8.32 1.83
C MET A 1 103.25 -8.58 1.12
N SER A 2 102.21 -9.00 1.86
CA SER A 2 101.18 -8.15 2.49
C SER A 2 100.35 -7.44 1.41
N ALA A 3 99.02 -7.51 1.33
CA ALA A 3 98.00 -7.89 2.30
C ALA A 3 96.69 -8.30 1.59
N ASP A 4 95.85 -9.04 2.32
CA ASP A 4 94.41 -9.15 2.13
C ASP A 4 93.73 -7.78 1.94
N ASN A 5 92.67 -7.72 1.12
CA ASN A 5 91.42 -7.11 1.62
C ASN A 5 90.19 -7.53 0.81
N ASN A 6 89.31 -8.28 1.49
CA ASN A 6 87.89 -8.32 1.21
C ASN A 6 87.29 -6.92 1.37
N ASN A 7 86.38 -6.50 0.48
CA ASN A 7 85.16 -5.91 1.02
C ASN A 7 83.95 -6.16 0.12
N LYS A 8 82.95 -6.76 0.76
CA LYS A 8 81.67 -7.19 0.25
C LYS A 8 80.68 -6.14 0.73
N ASN A 9 80.43 -5.12 -0.06
CA ASN A 9 79.36 -4.17 0.23
C ASN A 9 78.16 -4.45 -0.67
N ASP A 10 77.39 -5.44 -0.23
CA ASP A 10 75.95 -5.43 -0.39
C ASP A 10 75.43 -4.19 0.35
N HIS A 11 75.07 -3.16 -0.42
CA HIS A 11 74.36 -1.99 0.09
C HIS A 11 72.98 -1.94 -0.55
N GLY A 12 72.05 -2.67 0.08
CA GLY A 12 70.96 -2.01 0.79
C GLY A 12 70.02 -1.21 -0.09
N ILE A 13 69.04 -1.91 -0.64
CA ILE A 13 67.87 -1.35 -1.31
C ILE A 13 67.13 -0.39 -0.36
N ASN A 14 67.23 0.93 -0.61
CA ASN A 14 66.36 1.94 -0.02
C ASN A 14 64.99 1.93 -0.74
N THR A 15 64.10 1.00 -0.42
CA THR A 15 62.71 0.97 -0.94
C THR A 15 61.59 0.79 0.11
N PRO A 16 61.45 1.62 1.17
CA PRO A 16 60.20 1.64 1.94
C PRO A 16 59.15 2.61 1.37
N SER A 17 59.59 3.78 0.85
CA SER A 17 58.71 4.90 0.52
C SER A 17 57.81 4.66 -0.72
N LEU A 18 58.36 4.15 -1.83
CA LEU A 18 57.60 3.91 -3.07
C LEU A 18 56.50 2.86 -2.89
N ILE A 19 56.79 1.77 -2.16
CA ILE A 19 55.84 0.67 -1.91
C ILE A 19 54.60 1.19 -1.15
N THR A 20 54.79 2.14 -0.21
CA THR A 20 53.66 2.73 0.52
C THR A 20 52.80 3.64 -0.35
N ASN A 21 53.40 4.37 -1.30
CA ASN A 21 52.69 5.25 -2.22
C ASN A 21 51.88 4.45 -3.25
N ASP A 22 52.41 3.36 -3.77
CA ASP A 22 51.69 2.52 -4.72
C ASP A 22 50.55 1.74 -4.05
N LYS A 23 50.74 1.30 -2.80
CA LYS A 23 49.65 0.76 -1.97
C LYS A 23 48.54 1.79 -1.74
N LYS A 24 48.88 3.04 -1.38
CA LYS A 24 47.90 4.13 -1.22
C LYS A 24 47.15 4.40 -2.53
N LYS A 25 47.84 4.47 -3.66
CA LYS A 25 47.21 4.64 -4.98
C LYS A 25 46.25 3.50 -5.31
N MET A 26 46.64 2.25 -5.02
CA MET A 26 45.78 1.08 -5.22
C MET A 26 44.51 1.17 -4.37
N MET A 27 44.65 1.45 -3.07
CA MET A 27 43.52 1.64 -2.17
C MET A 27 42.57 2.75 -2.64
N HIS A 28 43.11 3.90 -3.07
CA HIS A 28 42.29 4.97 -3.63
C HIS A 28 41.55 4.56 -4.91
N ARG A 29 42.18 3.78 -5.79
CA ARG A 29 41.55 3.25 -7.00
C ARG A 29 40.40 2.30 -6.66
N ASP A 30 40.57 1.46 -5.65
CA ASP A 30 39.54 0.51 -5.23
C ASP A 30 38.35 1.19 -4.55
N ILE A 31 38.61 2.18 -3.69
CA ILE A 31 37.56 3.02 -3.09
C ILE A 31 36.76 3.75 -4.18
N GLU A 32 37.45 4.38 -5.13
CA GLU A 32 36.80 5.10 -6.23
C GLU A 32 36.00 4.15 -7.14
N ARG A 33 36.52 2.94 -7.39
CA ARG A 33 35.81 1.89 -8.12
C ARG A 33 34.54 1.47 -7.40
N GLN A 34 34.62 1.21 -6.10
CA GLN A 34 33.48 0.83 -5.28
C GLN A 34 32.39 1.91 -5.30
N ARG A 35 32.76 3.18 -5.10
CA ARG A 35 31.83 4.32 -5.18
C ARG A 35 31.11 4.38 -6.55
N ARG A 36 31.82 4.13 -7.66
CA ARG A 36 31.18 4.10 -9.00
C ARG A 36 30.25 2.90 -9.19
N GLN A 37 30.61 1.74 -8.65
CA GLN A 37 29.77 0.55 -8.69
C GLN A 37 28.46 0.77 -7.93
N GLU A 38 28.54 1.40 -6.76
CA GLU A 38 27.37 1.80 -5.97
C GLU A 38 26.49 2.79 -6.73
N MET A 39 27.08 3.85 -7.32
CA MET A 39 26.34 4.81 -8.14
C MET A 39 25.67 4.16 -9.35
N ALA A 40 26.35 3.26 -10.06
CA ALA A 40 25.78 2.52 -11.18
C ALA A 40 24.58 1.67 -10.74
N THR A 41 24.68 1.04 -9.57
CA THR A 41 23.60 0.25 -8.97
C THR A 41 22.38 1.11 -8.66
N LEU A 42 22.58 2.29 -8.06
CA LEU A 42 21.50 3.24 -7.77
C LEU A 42 20.82 3.74 -9.05
N HIS A 43 21.58 4.07 -10.09
CA HIS A 43 21.02 4.50 -11.37
C HIS A 43 20.22 3.39 -12.06
N ALA A 44 20.70 2.14 -12.00
CA ALA A 44 19.95 0.99 -12.51
C ALA A 44 18.64 0.79 -11.74
N SER A 45 18.68 0.91 -10.40
CA SER A 45 17.49 0.84 -9.56
C SER A 45 16.50 1.95 -9.90
N LEU A 46 16.97 3.21 -10.04
CA LEU A 46 16.12 4.34 -10.43
C LEU A 46 15.42 4.05 -11.76
N ARG A 47 16.18 3.62 -12.78
CA ARG A 47 15.61 3.30 -14.11
C ARG A 47 14.54 2.21 -14.04
N SER A 48 14.72 1.21 -13.17
CA SER A 48 13.76 0.10 -13.03
C SER A 48 12.42 0.50 -12.41
N LEU A 49 12.39 1.59 -11.64
CA LEU A 49 11.18 2.12 -11.00
C LEU A 49 10.36 3.03 -11.92
N LEU A 50 10.90 3.39 -13.09
CA LEU A 50 10.22 4.27 -14.04
C LEU A 50 9.38 3.47 -15.03
N PRO A 51 8.16 3.94 -15.35
CA PRO A 51 7.35 3.33 -16.40
C PRO A 51 8.04 3.40 -17.76
N LEU A 52 7.73 2.43 -18.63
CA LEU A 52 8.35 2.30 -19.95
C LEU A 52 8.16 3.56 -20.80
N GLU A 53 7.03 4.25 -20.65
CA GLU A 53 6.69 5.48 -21.38
C GLU A 53 7.70 6.61 -21.11
N TYR A 54 8.26 6.66 -19.90
CA TYR A 54 9.21 7.68 -19.48
C TYR A 54 10.65 7.34 -19.84
N ILE A 55 10.98 6.05 -20.01
CA ILE A 55 12.36 5.60 -20.27
C ILE A 55 12.60 5.13 -21.71
N LYS A 56 11.55 4.96 -22.51
CA LYS A 56 11.66 4.53 -23.91
C LYS A 56 12.40 5.59 -24.73
N GLY A 57 13.43 5.16 -25.45
CA GLY A 57 14.27 6.05 -26.26
C GLY A 57 15.28 6.89 -25.47
N LYS A 58 15.20 6.93 -24.14
CA LYS A 58 16.15 7.65 -23.27
C LYS A 58 17.30 6.73 -22.90
N ARG A 59 18.54 7.11 -23.21
CA ARG A 59 19.72 6.26 -22.98
C ARG A 59 20.66 6.80 -21.91
N SER A 60 20.67 8.11 -21.65
CA SER A 60 21.60 8.69 -20.67
C SER A 60 21.04 8.65 -19.25
N ILE A 61 21.95 8.61 -18.26
CA ILE A 61 21.59 8.71 -16.83
C ILE A 61 20.88 10.04 -16.55
N SER A 62 21.33 11.13 -17.17
CA SER A 62 20.71 12.45 -17.01
C SER A 62 19.28 12.48 -17.52
N ASP A 63 19.00 11.82 -18.65
CA ASP A 63 17.63 11.69 -19.15
C ASP A 63 16.76 10.95 -18.13
N HIS A 64 17.23 9.80 -17.63
CA HIS A 64 16.46 9.01 -16.65
C HIS A 64 16.22 9.80 -15.36
N MET A 65 17.20 10.58 -14.91
CA MET A 65 17.05 11.47 -13.74
C MET A 65 15.97 12.54 -13.98
N ASN A 66 15.97 13.18 -15.15
CA ASN A 66 14.97 14.18 -15.50
C ASN A 66 13.57 13.56 -15.63
N GLU A 67 13.47 12.40 -16.26
CA GLU A 67 12.20 11.69 -16.41
C GLU A 67 11.67 11.16 -15.07
N ALA A 68 12.55 10.81 -14.12
CA ALA A 68 12.15 10.50 -12.75
C ALA A 68 11.47 11.71 -12.07
N VAL A 69 12.00 12.92 -12.25
CA VAL A 69 11.37 14.14 -11.73
C VAL A 69 10.01 14.37 -12.37
N ASN A 70 9.88 14.16 -13.69
CA ASN A 70 8.60 14.26 -14.39
C ASN A 70 7.59 13.23 -13.87
N TYR A 71 8.03 12.00 -13.64
CA TYR A 71 7.18 10.95 -13.12
C TYR A 71 6.71 11.24 -11.69
N ILE A 72 7.59 11.74 -10.82
CA ILE A 72 7.21 12.19 -9.47
C ILE A 72 6.13 13.28 -9.54
N LYS A 73 6.26 14.26 -10.45
CA LYS A 73 5.24 15.30 -10.65
C LYS A 73 3.91 14.71 -11.11
N HIS A 74 3.94 13.77 -12.05
CA HIS A 74 2.74 13.09 -12.53
C HIS A 74 2.04 12.31 -11.40
N LEU A 75 2.80 11.56 -10.58
CA LEU A 75 2.24 10.83 -9.44
C LEU A 75 1.61 11.77 -8.41
N ARG A 76 2.25 12.91 -8.10
CA ARG A 76 1.68 13.93 -7.20
C ARG A 76 0.33 14.46 -7.71
N LYS A 77 0.26 14.80 -9.00
CA LYS A 77 -1.00 15.26 -9.62
C LYS A 77 -2.08 14.17 -9.55
N ARG A 78 -1.71 12.92 -9.82
CA ARG A 78 -2.65 11.79 -9.76
C ARG A 78 -3.20 11.57 -8.34
N ILE A 79 -2.39 11.75 -7.30
CA ILE A 79 -2.84 11.68 -5.91
C ILE A 79 -3.88 12.78 -5.65
N GLU A 80 -3.59 14.02 -6.04
CA GLU A 80 -4.52 15.15 -5.89
C GLU A 80 -5.85 14.89 -6.61
N GLU A 81 -5.81 14.42 -7.87
CA GLU A 81 -7.02 14.06 -8.63
C GLU A 81 -7.83 12.91 -7.99
N LEU A 82 -7.18 12.00 -7.27
CA LEU A 82 -7.87 10.92 -6.56
C LEU A 82 -8.45 11.41 -5.23
N ASP A 83 -7.76 12.32 -4.54
CA ASP A 83 -8.25 12.95 -3.33
C ASP A 83 -9.49 13.81 -3.60
N THR A 84 -9.49 14.60 -4.67
CA THR A 84 -10.68 15.39 -5.06
C THR A 84 -11.87 14.50 -5.37
N LYS A 85 -11.68 13.43 -6.17
CA LYS A 85 -12.74 12.45 -6.46
C LYS A 85 -13.29 11.79 -5.20
N ARG A 86 -12.41 11.44 -4.25
CA ARG A 86 -12.84 10.88 -2.96
C ARG A 86 -13.72 11.88 -2.21
N ASP A 87 -13.32 13.15 -2.17
CA ASP A 87 -14.02 14.17 -1.40
C ASP A 87 -15.34 14.57 -2.06
N GLU A 88 -15.43 14.56 -3.39
CA GLU A 88 -16.69 14.68 -4.15
C GLU A 88 -17.67 13.54 -3.82
N LEU A 89 -17.19 12.30 -3.84
CA LEU A 89 -18.02 11.14 -3.48
C LEU A 89 -18.51 11.23 -2.03
N LYS A 90 -17.64 11.63 -1.09
CA LYS A 90 -18.03 11.86 0.30
C LYS A 90 -19.10 12.96 0.44
N GLN A 91 -18.98 14.06 -0.31
CA GLN A 91 -19.99 15.12 -0.31
C GLN A 91 -21.32 14.64 -0.88
N GLN A 92 -21.32 13.87 -1.97
CA GLN A 92 -22.54 13.29 -2.54
C GLN A 92 -23.25 12.35 -1.55
N MET A 93 -22.51 11.63 -0.71
CA MET A 93 -23.08 10.81 0.36
C MET A 93 -23.70 11.68 1.47
N ASN A 94 -23.00 12.73 1.92
CA ASN A 94 -23.53 13.65 2.94
C ASN A 94 -24.76 14.45 2.48
N ILE A 95 -24.87 14.79 1.19
CA ILE A 95 -26.02 15.54 0.65
C ILE A 95 -27.30 14.69 0.63
N ARG A 96 -27.19 13.35 0.53
CA ARG A 96 -28.36 12.45 0.60
C ARG A 96 -29.00 12.40 1.99
N ASP A 97 -28.31 12.87 3.03
CA ASP A 97 -28.77 12.83 4.43
C ASP A 97 -29.32 14.17 4.96
N ILE A 98 -29.52 15.18 4.09
CA ILE A 98 -30.14 16.47 4.50
C ILE A 98 -31.61 16.50 4.04
N PRO A 99 -32.60 16.33 4.93
CA PRO A 99 -33.97 16.69 4.62
C PRO A 99 -34.09 18.21 4.63
N SER A 100 -34.06 18.82 3.44
CA SER A 100 -34.46 20.22 3.27
C SER A 100 -35.92 20.38 3.62
N GLY A 101 -36.20 21.31 4.54
CA GLY A 101 -37.53 21.49 5.13
C GLY A 101 -38.64 21.79 4.12
N SER A 102 -39.76 21.10 4.32
CA SER A 102 -41.09 21.70 4.13
C SER A 102 -42.02 21.20 5.22
N SER A 103 -42.74 22.18 5.74
CA SER A 103 -43.70 22.16 6.82
C SER A 103 -44.83 21.14 6.66
N GLY A 104 -45.14 20.47 7.77
CA GLY A 104 -46.50 20.03 8.10
C GLY A 104 -46.86 18.61 7.70
N GLY A 105 -47.05 17.75 8.70
CA GLY A 105 -47.92 16.58 8.59
C GLY A 105 -47.26 15.23 8.84
N SER A 106 -47.51 14.71 10.05
CA SER A 106 -47.74 13.30 10.36
C SER A 106 -46.65 12.25 10.10
N SER A 107 -46.18 11.69 11.21
CA SER A 107 -45.95 10.25 11.45
C SER A 107 -45.23 9.44 10.36
N GLY A 108 -43.96 9.15 10.65
CA GLY A 108 -43.22 8.06 10.04
C GLY A 108 -41.78 8.14 10.49
N ASP A 109 -41.45 7.46 11.58
CA ASP A 109 -40.08 7.14 11.96
C ASP A 109 -39.35 6.57 10.73
N CYS A 110 -38.58 7.40 10.03
CA CYS A 110 -37.58 6.93 9.09
C CYS A 110 -36.29 6.72 9.89
N SER A 111 -36.31 5.71 10.76
CA SER A 111 -35.06 5.08 11.18
C SER A 111 -34.40 4.53 9.92
N PRO A 112 -33.10 4.76 9.66
CA PRO A 112 -32.41 4.03 8.60
C PRO A 112 -32.55 2.56 8.99
N SER A 113 -33.21 1.76 8.14
CA SER A 113 -33.56 0.38 8.44
C SER A 113 -32.33 -0.30 9.05
N SER A 114 -32.46 -0.73 10.31
CA SER A 114 -31.44 -1.49 11.04
C SER A 114 -31.32 -2.83 10.34
N GLY A 115 -30.52 -2.87 9.28
CA GLY A 115 -30.61 -3.91 8.27
C GLY A 115 -29.27 -4.15 7.60
N VAL A 116 -29.06 -5.40 7.23
CA VAL A 116 -27.85 -5.83 6.52
C VAL A 116 -27.94 -5.37 5.08
N LEU A 117 -26.98 -4.54 4.67
CA LEU A 117 -26.83 -4.09 3.29
C LEU A 117 -25.84 -5.01 2.58
N ILE A 118 -26.27 -5.60 1.47
CA ILE A 118 -25.42 -6.44 0.61
C ILE A 118 -25.25 -5.73 -0.73
N ARG A 119 -23.99 -5.51 -1.16
CA ARG A 119 -23.66 -4.85 -2.43
C ARG A 119 -22.69 -5.71 -3.23
N PRO A 120 -22.94 -5.95 -4.53
CA PRO A 120 -21.94 -6.57 -5.40
C PRO A 120 -20.69 -5.67 -5.52
N CYS A 121 -19.50 -6.28 -5.52
CA CYS A 121 -18.22 -5.59 -5.75
C CYS A 121 -17.39 -6.35 -6.80
N LEU A 122 -16.28 -5.75 -7.26
CA LEU A 122 -15.38 -6.39 -8.21
C LEU A 122 -14.77 -7.65 -7.57
N GLY A 123 -15.23 -8.82 -7.99
CA GLY A 123 -14.73 -10.12 -7.49
C GLY A 123 -15.54 -10.76 -6.36
N GLY A 124 -16.68 -10.17 -5.95
CA GLY A 124 -17.53 -10.79 -4.95
C GLY A 124 -18.61 -9.86 -4.38
N ILE A 125 -18.75 -9.86 -3.05
CA ILE A 125 -19.86 -9.20 -2.35
C ILE A 125 -19.32 -8.44 -1.14
N GLU A 126 -19.85 -7.24 -0.91
CA GLU A 126 -19.65 -6.44 0.29
C GLU A 126 -20.92 -6.45 1.17
N ILE A 127 -20.74 -6.73 2.45
CA ILE A 127 -21.81 -6.83 3.45
C ILE A 127 -21.56 -5.78 4.53
N SER A 128 -22.52 -4.90 4.77
CA SER A 128 -22.44 -3.82 5.76
C SER A 128 -23.59 -3.89 6.74
N PHE A 129 -23.31 -3.81 8.04
CA PHE A 129 -24.33 -3.78 9.09
C PHE A 129 -23.81 -3.07 10.34
N SER A 130 -24.72 -2.52 11.15
CA SER A 130 -24.37 -1.88 12.42
C SER A 130 -24.71 -2.76 13.61
N SER A 131 -23.86 -2.77 14.63
CA SER A 131 -24.13 -3.40 15.93
C SER A 131 -24.11 -2.35 17.05
N ASN A 132 -24.93 -2.56 18.08
CA ASN A 132 -24.95 -1.71 19.27
C ASN A 132 -23.92 -2.23 20.29
N LEU A 133 -22.98 -1.38 20.72
CA LEU A 133 -21.95 -1.75 21.69
C LEU A 133 -22.51 -1.97 23.12
N ARG A 134 -23.74 -1.52 23.40
CA ARG A 134 -24.25 -1.30 24.78
C ARG A 134 -25.32 -2.28 25.24
N GLU A 135 -25.84 -3.16 24.38
CA GLU A 135 -26.85 -4.15 24.77
C GLU A 135 -26.18 -5.42 25.29
N LYS A 136 -26.33 -5.69 26.59
CA LYS A 136 -25.92 -6.93 27.25
C LYS A 136 -26.66 -8.10 26.60
N GLY A 137 -26.00 -8.78 25.65
CA GLY A 137 -26.53 -9.95 24.93
C GLY A 137 -26.28 -9.91 23.43
N GLN A 138 -26.04 -8.73 22.84
CA GLN A 138 -25.88 -8.54 21.39
C GLN A 138 -24.41 -8.56 20.91
N GLY A 139 -23.43 -8.74 21.80
CA GLY A 139 -22.00 -8.59 21.51
C GLY A 139 -21.39 -9.56 20.49
N PHE A 140 -22.18 -10.48 19.94
CA PHE A 140 -21.74 -11.51 19.01
C PHE A 140 -22.28 -11.36 17.58
N THR A 141 -22.92 -10.23 17.23
CA THR A 141 -23.49 -10.02 15.88
C THR A 141 -22.46 -10.27 14.77
N LEU A 142 -21.23 -9.76 14.90
CA LEU A 142 -20.17 -10.01 13.91
C LEU A 142 -19.75 -11.47 13.85
N SER A 143 -19.53 -12.11 15.00
CA SER A 143 -19.15 -13.53 15.08
C SER A 143 -20.21 -14.41 14.41
N ARG A 144 -21.48 -14.12 14.66
CA ARG A 144 -22.61 -14.87 14.10
C ARG A 144 -22.77 -14.64 12.60
N VAL A 145 -22.54 -13.42 12.11
CA VAL A 145 -22.50 -13.12 10.67
C VAL A 145 -21.36 -13.88 10.01
N LEU A 146 -20.15 -13.87 10.58
CA LEU A 146 -19.00 -14.62 10.06
C LEU A 146 -19.27 -16.13 10.06
N GLN A 147 -19.96 -16.65 11.06
CA GLN A 147 -20.37 -18.06 11.09
C GLN A 147 -21.29 -18.40 9.91
N VAL A 148 -22.28 -17.56 9.59
CA VAL A 148 -23.15 -17.79 8.42
C VAL A 148 -22.36 -17.74 7.12
N LEU A 149 -21.38 -16.83 7.00
CA LEU A 149 -20.52 -16.76 5.82
C LEU A 149 -19.65 -18.01 5.67
N LEU A 150 -19.16 -18.56 6.79
CA LEU A 150 -18.43 -19.82 6.81
C LEU A 150 -19.30 -21.01 6.40
N GLU A 151 -20.52 -21.10 6.94
CA GLU A 151 -21.50 -22.14 6.60
C GLU A 151 -21.96 -22.06 5.14
N ALA A 152 -21.97 -20.86 4.55
CA ALA A 152 -22.27 -20.62 3.15
C ALA A 152 -21.05 -20.81 2.21
N GLU A 153 -19.90 -21.25 2.75
CA GLU A 153 -18.64 -21.41 2.01
C GLU A 153 -18.15 -20.13 1.29
N ILE A 154 -18.48 -18.96 1.84
CA ILE A 154 -18.09 -17.66 1.29
C ILE A 154 -16.76 -17.23 1.90
N SER A 155 -15.75 -17.00 1.05
CA SER A 155 -14.43 -16.55 1.49
C SER A 155 -14.45 -15.08 1.90
N VAL A 156 -14.05 -14.79 3.14
CA VAL A 156 -13.91 -13.41 3.63
C VAL A 156 -12.49 -12.92 3.35
N VAL A 157 -12.37 -11.82 2.59
CA VAL A 157 -11.09 -11.20 2.24
C VAL A 157 -10.72 -10.09 3.21
N ASN A 158 -11.71 -9.31 3.64
CA ASN A 158 -11.47 -8.15 4.49
C ASN A 158 -12.67 -7.92 5.43
N CYS A 159 -12.39 -7.45 6.65
CA CYS A 159 -13.39 -7.08 7.62
C CYS A 159 -12.94 -5.84 8.37
N VAL A 160 -13.68 -4.75 8.22
CA VAL A 160 -13.41 -3.46 8.86
C VAL A 160 -14.54 -3.13 9.81
N SER A 161 -14.19 -2.70 11.02
CA SER A 161 -15.16 -2.27 12.04
C SER A 161 -14.82 -0.86 12.51
N THR A 162 -15.75 0.07 12.37
CA THR A 162 -15.56 1.47 12.77
C THR A 162 -16.60 1.89 13.79
N ASN A 163 -16.18 2.57 14.86
CA ASN A 163 -17.11 3.12 15.85
C ASN A 163 -17.66 4.47 15.37
N VAL A 164 -18.99 4.61 15.32
CA VAL A 164 -19.69 5.83 14.94
C VAL A 164 -20.85 6.04 15.90
N ASN A 165 -20.90 7.17 16.60
CA ASN A 165 -22.05 7.59 17.43
C ASN A 165 -22.58 6.49 18.37
N LYS A 166 -21.67 5.78 19.08
CA LYS A 166 -21.97 4.68 20.03
C LYS A 166 -22.42 3.36 19.39
N ARG A 167 -22.42 3.26 18.05
CA ARG A 167 -22.61 2.02 17.29
C ARG A 167 -21.30 1.59 16.62
N VAL A 168 -21.18 0.32 16.28
CA VAL A 168 -20.07 -0.21 15.50
C VAL A 168 -20.60 -0.57 14.11
N LEU A 169 -20.08 0.07 13.08
CA LEU A 169 -20.37 -0.29 11.70
C LEU A 169 -19.35 -1.34 11.24
N HIS A 170 -19.85 -2.50 10.82
CA HIS A 170 -19.05 -3.57 10.24
C HIS A 170 -19.20 -3.55 8.73
N THR A 171 -18.09 -3.70 8.02
CA THR A 171 -18.04 -3.90 6.56
C THR A 171 -17.18 -5.11 6.26
N ILE A 172 -17.77 -6.12 5.64
CA ILE A 172 -17.12 -7.39 5.29
C ILE A 172 -17.06 -7.47 3.77
N GLN A 173 -15.88 -7.70 3.22
CA GLN A 173 -15.68 -7.96 1.80
C GLN A 173 -15.38 -9.43 1.61
N THR A 174 -16.09 -10.02 0.66
CA THR A 174 -16.02 -11.44 0.36
C THR A 174 -15.63 -11.66 -1.09
N GLU A 175 -14.90 -12.74 -1.34
CA GLU A 175 -14.57 -13.23 -2.67
C GLU A 175 -15.49 -14.40 -3.01
N VAL A 176 -16.06 -14.35 -4.20
CA VAL A 176 -16.99 -15.37 -4.69
C VAL A 176 -16.51 -15.85 -6.05
N LYS A 177 -16.31 -17.16 -6.19
CA LYS A 177 -15.87 -17.77 -7.45
C LYS A 177 -16.89 -17.61 -8.58
N ASP A 178 -18.18 -17.64 -8.25
CA ASP A 178 -19.28 -17.34 -9.17
C ASP A 178 -20.40 -16.53 -8.46
N PRO A 179 -20.49 -15.20 -8.70
CA PRO A 179 -21.51 -14.36 -8.08
C PRO A 179 -22.93 -14.65 -8.59
N ALA A 180 -23.10 -15.35 -9.72
CA ALA A 180 -24.42 -15.71 -10.25
C ALA A 180 -25.04 -16.93 -9.56
N CYS A 181 -24.21 -17.76 -8.91
CA CYS A 181 -24.66 -18.95 -8.17
C CYS A 181 -25.08 -18.64 -6.73
N LEU A 182 -24.77 -17.45 -6.20
CA LEU A 182 -25.14 -17.07 -4.84
C LEU A 182 -26.53 -16.43 -4.79
N ASN A 183 -27.44 -17.06 -4.06
CA ASN A 183 -28.74 -16.48 -3.71
C ASN A 183 -28.55 -15.33 -2.72
N LEU A 184 -28.23 -14.13 -3.23
CA LEU A 184 -28.05 -12.92 -2.44
C LEU A 184 -29.26 -12.63 -1.53
N SER A 185 -30.47 -12.93 -2.01
CA SER A 185 -31.71 -12.74 -1.25
C SER A 185 -31.80 -13.66 -0.02
N GLU A 186 -31.43 -14.93 -0.16
CA GLU A 186 -31.41 -15.88 0.95
C GLU A 186 -30.35 -15.48 1.99
N LEU A 187 -29.15 -15.12 1.52
CA LEU A 187 -28.07 -14.63 2.37
C LEU A 187 -28.50 -13.37 3.13
N GLN A 188 -29.17 -12.43 2.45
CA GLN A 188 -29.66 -11.20 3.07
C GLN A 188 -30.72 -11.48 4.13
N GLN A 189 -31.63 -12.43 3.90
CA GLN A 189 -32.64 -12.82 4.90
C GLN A 189 -31.99 -13.45 6.13
N LYS A 190 -31.04 -14.39 5.94
CA LYS A 190 -30.31 -15.02 7.04
C LYS A 190 -29.55 -13.98 7.86
N LEU A 191 -28.86 -13.05 7.22
CA LEU A 191 -28.08 -12.04 7.91
C LEU A 191 -28.97 -11.00 8.60
N THR A 192 -30.08 -10.58 7.97
CA THR A 192 -31.06 -9.67 8.58
C THR A 192 -31.70 -10.28 9.83
N SER A 193 -31.88 -11.59 9.91
CA SER A 193 -32.39 -12.25 11.13
C SER A 193 -31.42 -12.18 12.33
N LEU A 194 -30.14 -11.89 12.09
CA LEU A 194 -29.08 -11.89 13.09
C LEU A 194 -28.69 -10.49 13.55
N VAL A 195 -29.10 -9.47 12.80
CA VAL A 195 -28.82 -8.06 13.08
C VAL A 195 -30.12 -7.41 13.55
N PRO A 196 -30.13 -6.77 14.75
CA PRO A 196 -31.31 -6.09 15.29
C PRO A 196 -31.61 -4.78 14.55
#